data_AF-A0A947A2W9-F1
#
_entry.id   AF-A0A947A2W9-F1
#
_cell.length_a   1.000
_cell.length_b   1.000
_cell.length_c   1.000
_cell.angle_alpha   90.00
_cell.angle_beta   90.00
_cell.angle_gamma   90.00
#
_symmetry.space_group_name_H-M   'P 1'
#
loop_
_entity.id
_entity.type
_entity.pdbx_description
1 polymer ?
#
loop_
_entity_poly.entity_id
_entity_poly.type
_entity_poly.pdbx_seq_one_letter_code
_entity_poly.pdbx_strand_id
1 'polypeptide(L)'
;MKKEVQVYSLFSDFDISLFKSGKHYRLYEKFGAHITEVNGDKGVYFAVWAPTAKSVSVIGDFNYWLEGEHPLNVRWDESGIWEGFIPGVEKGAKYKYKIQSHNNDMKLEKADPYALKCEHPPNTASIVWDLEYKWKDKKFLSTRKDKNSLDKPFSIYEVHLGSWRKNMDEHRSLTYTEMAEELVSYVKELEFTHVEFMPIMEYPYDPSWGYQLTGYFAPTSRFGTAQEFMQLIDAFHKADIGVILDWVPSHFPEDKHGLGMFDGSHLYEHPDPRKGYHPDWKSLIFNYGRNEVRSFLISNAIFWLDKYHVDGLRVDAVASMLYLDYSREEGEWEPNEHGGRENLDAISFIRDLNTEVYKSFEGVQTIAEESTSFPMVSRPVDLGGLGFGMKWMMGWMHDTLEYFQKDPIYRQYHHNDISFSMTYTFTENFALPLS
;
A
#
# COMPACT_ATOMS: atom_id res chain seq x y z
N MET A 1 -6.18 27.26 29.27
CA MET A 1 -5.92 28.10 28.10
C MET A 1 -5.74 27.18 26.92
N LYS A 2 -6.49 27.40 25.85
CA LYS A 2 -6.38 26.64 24.61
C LYS A 2 -5.01 26.92 24.02
N LYS A 3 -4.16 25.90 23.83
CA LYS A 3 -2.83 26.14 23.25
C LYS A 3 -2.99 26.21 21.73
N GLU A 4 -2.61 27.35 21.16
CA GLU A 4 -2.70 27.59 19.72
C GLU A 4 -1.70 26.73 18.94
N VAL A 5 -1.95 26.56 17.63
CA VAL A 5 -1.05 25.85 16.72
C VAL A 5 0.26 26.64 16.61
N GLN A 6 1.37 25.97 16.91
CA GLN A 6 2.71 26.55 16.78
C GLN A 6 3.27 26.26 15.39
N VAL A 7 3.97 27.25 14.80
CA VAL A 7 4.70 27.08 13.54
C VAL A 7 5.91 26.19 13.81
N TYR A 8 5.91 25.00 13.21
CA TYR A 8 6.98 24.02 13.32
C TYR A 8 6.94 23.13 12.08
N SER A 9 8.09 22.67 11.62
CA SER A 9 8.19 21.80 10.45
C SER A 9 9.23 20.70 10.65
N LEU A 10 8.90 19.49 10.19
CA LEU A 10 9.87 18.41 10.04
C LEU A 10 10.55 18.42 8.66
N PHE A 11 10.02 19.20 7.70
CA PHE A 11 10.55 19.28 6.35
C PHE A 11 11.72 20.27 6.27
N SER A 12 12.85 19.78 5.77
CA SER A 12 13.93 20.63 5.25
C SER A 12 13.64 21.07 3.81
N ASP A 13 14.37 22.09 3.33
CA ASP A 13 14.28 22.52 1.93
C ASP A 13 14.62 21.38 0.94
N PHE A 14 15.53 20.48 1.35
CA PHE A 14 15.88 19.30 0.56
C PHE A 14 14.70 18.32 0.47
N ASP A 15 14.02 18.06 1.59
CA ASP A 15 12.84 17.18 1.60
C ASP A 15 11.76 17.72 0.65
N ILE A 16 11.52 19.03 0.65
CA ILE A 16 10.57 19.68 -0.27
C ILE A 16 11.00 19.55 -1.72
N SER A 17 12.28 19.75 -2.02
CA SER A 17 12.81 19.58 -3.39
C SER A 17 12.61 18.15 -3.90
N LEU A 18 12.82 17.15 -3.04
CA LEU A 18 12.57 15.75 -3.36
C LEU A 18 11.08 15.46 -3.53
N PHE A 19 10.22 16.03 -2.67
CA PHE A 19 8.78 15.86 -2.75
C PHE A 19 8.22 16.41 -4.08
N LYS A 20 8.56 17.65 -4.44
CA LYS A 20 8.11 18.31 -5.69
C LYS A 20 8.65 17.63 -6.95
N SER A 21 9.83 17.01 -6.88
CA SER A 21 10.42 16.23 -7.99
C SER A 21 9.98 14.75 -8.01
N GLY A 22 9.19 14.35 -7.01
CA GLY A 22 8.63 13.02 -6.90
C GLY A 22 9.64 11.95 -6.47
N LYS A 23 10.72 12.34 -5.81
CA LYS A 23 11.85 11.47 -5.42
C LYS A 23 12.03 11.37 -3.90
N HIS A 24 11.04 11.80 -3.11
CA HIS A 24 11.06 11.60 -1.66
C HIS A 24 10.37 10.28 -1.32
N TYR A 25 11.13 9.26 -0.91
CA TYR A 25 10.61 7.90 -0.69
C TYR A 25 10.48 7.52 0.80
N ARG A 26 10.69 8.46 1.71
CA ARG A 26 10.46 8.31 3.15
C ARG A 26 9.50 9.36 3.70
N LEU A 27 8.45 9.69 2.92
CA LEU A 27 7.52 10.77 3.28
C LEU A 27 6.77 10.54 4.59
N TYR A 28 6.61 9.28 5.00
CA TYR A 28 6.01 8.90 6.29
C TYR A 28 6.80 9.40 7.51
N GLU A 29 8.05 9.87 7.35
CA GLU A 29 8.82 10.49 8.44
C GLU A 29 8.47 11.98 8.63
N LYS A 30 7.71 12.56 7.69
CA LYS A 30 7.42 13.99 7.61
C LYS A 30 5.93 14.27 7.57
N PHE A 31 5.17 13.58 6.72
CA PHE A 31 3.72 13.69 6.70
C PHE A 31 3.06 12.86 7.79
N GLY A 32 1.81 13.21 8.11
CA GLY A 32 1.02 12.52 9.11
C GLY A 32 1.08 13.20 10.49
N ALA A 33 0.82 12.42 11.53
CA ALA A 33 0.90 12.85 12.92
C ALA A 33 2.15 12.29 13.61
N HIS A 34 3.00 13.17 14.13
CA HIS A 34 4.26 12.82 14.81
C HIS A 34 4.28 13.37 16.23
N ILE A 35 4.38 12.47 17.21
CA ILE A 35 4.56 12.84 18.62
C ILE A 35 5.95 13.47 18.78
N THR A 36 6.02 14.70 19.29
CA THR A 36 7.28 15.43 19.44
C THR A 36 7.21 16.48 20.54
N GLU A 37 8.33 17.15 20.80
CA GLU A 37 8.45 18.26 21.75
C GLU A 37 8.96 19.51 21.04
N VAL A 38 8.24 20.62 21.16
CA VAL A 38 8.58 21.91 20.55
C VAL A 38 8.56 22.98 21.63
N ASN A 39 9.66 23.72 21.79
CA ASN A 39 9.81 24.78 22.81
C ASN A 39 9.49 24.32 24.25
N GLY A 40 9.76 23.06 24.58
CA GLY A 40 9.48 22.47 25.90
C GLY A 40 8.04 21.98 26.11
N ASP A 41 7.16 22.17 25.12
CA ASP A 41 5.81 21.62 25.13
C ASP A 41 5.78 20.28 24.40
N LYS A 42 5.22 19.25 25.05
CA LYS A 42 4.90 17.97 24.40
C LYS A 42 3.59 18.07 23.64
N GLY A 43 3.52 17.43 22.48
CA GLY A 43 2.33 17.45 21.64
C GLY A 43 2.54 16.67 20.35
N VAL A 44 1.80 17.06 19.32
CA VAL A 44 1.82 16.37 18.03
C VAL A 44 2.00 17.38 16.91
N TYR A 45 2.96 17.09 16.03
CA TYR A 45 3.10 17.76 14.75
C TYR A 45 2.21 17.07 13.72
N PHE A 46 1.45 17.85 12.97
CA PHE A 46 0.59 17.38 11.89
C PHE A 46 1.06 17.97 10.57
N ALA A 47 1.08 17.16 9.51
CA ALA A 47 1.33 17.63 8.16
C ALA A 47 0.51 16.86 7.12
N VAL A 48 -0.09 17.60 6.17
CA VAL A 48 -0.91 17.04 5.09
C VAL A 48 -0.75 17.81 3.80
N TRP A 49 -0.77 17.12 2.67
CA TRP A 49 -0.71 17.71 1.34
C TRP A 49 -2.12 18.02 0.83
N ALA A 50 -2.42 19.31 0.60
CA ALA A 50 -3.72 19.80 0.14
C ALA A 50 -3.54 21.14 -0.60
N PRO A 51 -2.93 21.15 -1.80
CA PRO A 51 -2.51 22.36 -2.49
C PRO A 51 -3.66 23.29 -2.89
N THR A 52 -4.86 22.76 -3.14
CA THR A 52 -6.03 23.58 -3.53
C THR A 52 -6.94 23.95 -2.36
N ALA A 53 -6.54 23.58 -1.13
CA ALA A 53 -7.26 23.98 0.07
C ALA A 53 -7.13 25.50 0.30
N LYS A 54 -8.24 26.10 0.72
CA LYS A 54 -8.33 27.46 1.26
C LYS A 54 -7.96 27.51 2.74
N SER A 55 -8.32 26.45 3.47
CA SER A 55 -7.92 26.26 4.86
C SER A 55 -7.91 24.77 5.22
N VAL A 56 -7.02 24.41 6.13
CA VAL A 56 -6.95 23.08 6.74
C VAL A 56 -6.90 23.23 8.25
N SER A 57 -7.71 22.47 8.96
CA SER A 57 -7.69 22.42 10.43
C SER A 57 -7.71 20.97 10.91
N VAL A 58 -7.13 20.74 12.09
CA VAL A 58 -7.15 19.42 12.72
C VAL A 58 -8.33 19.36 13.69
N ILE A 59 -9.26 18.45 13.45
CA ILE A 59 -10.41 18.19 14.33
C ILE A 59 -10.23 16.83 14.99
N GLY A 60 -10.62 16.70 16.25
CA GLY A 60 -10.45 15.47 17.01
C GLY A 60 -10.98 15.57 18.43
N ASP A 61 -10.72 14.53 19.23
CA ASP A 61 -11.25 14.46 20.60
C ASP A 61 -10.75 15.64 21.47
N PHE A 62 -9.51 16.08 21.26
CA PHE A 62 -8.85 17.16 22.01
C PHE A 62 -9.43 18.56 21.74
N ASN A 63 -10.26 18.73 20.72
CA ASN A 63 -11.02 19.95 20.46
C ASN A 63 -12.52 19.70 20.23
N TYR A 64 -13.03 18.57 20.72
CA TYR A 64 -14.45 18.20 20.61
C TYR A 64 -14.98 18.22 19.17
N TRP A 65 -14.11 17.92 18.20
CA TRP A 65 -14.44 17.92 16.77
C TRP A 65 -14.94 19.28 16.24
N LEU A 66 -14.54 20.39 16.89
CA LEU A 66 -14.97 21.74 16.52
C LEU A 66 -14.21 22.28 15.29
N GLU A 67 -14.97 22.65 14.26
CA GLU A 67 -14.44 23.25 13.02
C GLU A 67 -13.79 24.62 13.28
N GLY A 68 -12.68 24.88 12.57
CA GLY A 68 -11.96 26.16 12.64
C GLY A 68 -11.01 26.27 13.84
N GLU A 69 -11.03 25.31 14.75
CA GLU A 69 -10.01 25.17 15.78
C GLU A 69 -8.77 24.48 15.24
N HIS A 70 -7.60 24.84 15.76
CA HIS A 70 -6.32 24.32 15.31
C HIS A 70 -6.09 24.41 13.78
N PRO A 71 -6.16 25.61 13.18
CA PRO A 71 -5.81 25.81 11.78
C PRO A 71 -4.31 25.53 11.54
N LEU A 72 -4.01 24.74 10.52
CA LEU A 72 -2.64 24.48 10.08
C LEU A 72 -2.14 25.66 9.24
N ASN A 73 -0.81 25.78 9.16
CA ASN A 73 -0.14 26.79 8.36
C ASN A 73 0.23 26.21 7.00
N VAL A 74 -0.12 26.90 5.92
CA VAL A 74 0.38 26.56 4.59
C VAL A 74 1.86 26.93 4.49
N ARG A 75 2.68 26.04 3.91
CA ARG A 75 4.09 26.33 3.63
C ARG A 75 4.22 27.40 2.55
N TRP A 76 5.24 28.25 2.69
CA TRP A 76 5.52 29.38 1.80
C TRP A 76 6.18 28.98 0.47
N ASP A 77 6.59 27.72 0.32
CA ASP A 77 7.43 27.20 -0.77
C ASP A 77 6.66 26.59 -1.94
N GLU A 78 5.36 26.89 -2.01
CA GLU A 78 4.43 26.42 -3.04
C GLU A 78 4.32 24.89 -3.13
N SER A 79 4.72 24.15 -2.08
CA SER A 79 4.54 22.69 -2.01
C SER A 79 3.07 22.27 -1.84
N GLY A 80 2.22 23.18 -1.35
CA GLY A 80 0.83 22.87 -1.02
C GLY A 80 0.66 22.04 0.26
N ILE A 81 1.70 21.98 1.09
CA ILE A 81 1.67 21.30 2.38
C ILE A 81 1.13 22.24 3.45
N TRP A 82 0.28 21.69 4.31
CA TRP A 82 -0.25 22.33 5.51
C TRP A 82 0.31 21.64 6.74
N GLU A 83 0.86 22.40 7.68
CA GLU A 83 1.54 21.84 8.83
C GLU A 83 1.43 22.70 10.11
N GLY A 84 1.70 22.07 11.25
CA GLY A 84 1.74 22.77 12.53
C GLY A 84 1.85 21.82 13.72
N PHE A 85 2.32 22.35 14.84
CA PHE A 85 2.43 21.64 16.10
C PHE A 85 1.28 22.02 17.04
N ILE A 86 0.60 21.03 17.60
CA ILE A 86 -0.49 21.21 18.58
C ILE A 86 -0.01 20.70 19.94
N PRO A 87 0.28 21.59 20.90
CA PRO A 87 0.66 21.20 22.24
C PRO A 87 -0.46 20.46 22.98
N GLY A 88 -0.10 19.46 23.79
CA GLY A 88 -1.02 18.73 24.66
C GLY A 88 -1.88 17.66 23.98
N VAL A 89 -1.74 17.47 22.66
CA VAL A 89 -2.30 16.27 22.01
C VAL A 89 -1.45 15.06 22.39
N GLU A 90 -2.11 13.97 22.77
CA GLU A 90 -1.46 12.75 23.26
C GLU A 90 -1.61 11.58 22.29
N LYS A 91 -0.77 10.56 22.45
CA LYS A 91 -0.91 9.27 21.77
C LYS A 91 -2.30 8.70 22.04
N GLY A 92 -2.95 8.18 21.00
CA GLY A 92 -4.30 7.63 21.06
C GLY A 92 -5.41 8.64 20.78
N ALA A 93 -5.09 9.93 20.66
CA ALA A 93 -6.07 10.93 20.25
C ALA A 93 -6.58 10.65 18.82
N LYS A 94 -7.90 10.64 18.66
CA LYS A 94 -8.55 10.53 17.35
C LYS A 94 -8.57 11.88 16.66
N TYR A 95 -8.31 11.89 15.36
CA TYR A 95 -8.31 13.11 14.57
C TYR A 95 -8.67 12.89 13.10
N LYS A 96 -9.05 13.97 12.44
CA LYS A 96 -9.23 14.11 10.99
C LYS A 96 -8.76 15.49 10.54
N TYR A 97 -8.54 15.64 9.24
CA TYR A 97 -8.38 16.94 8.62
C TYR A 97 -9.73 17.46 8.15
N LYS A 98 -10.07 18.68 8.57
CA LYS A 98 -11.17 19.46 8.02
C LYS A 98 -10.60 20.40 6.97
N ILE A 99 -10.95 20.17 5.71
CA ILE A 99 -10.41 20.89 4.55
C ILE A 99 -11.54 21.72 3.93
N GLN A 100 -11.32 23.03 3.80
CA GLN A 100 -12.15 23.89 2.95
C GLN A 100 -11.42 24.09 1.63
N SER A 101 -12.03 23.67 0.51
CA SER A 101 -11.46 23.83 -0.82
C SER A 101 -11.68 25.23 -1.39
N HIS A 102 -10.79 25.69 -2.27
CA HIS A 102 -11.10 26.80 -3.17
C HIS A 102 -12.16 26.44 -4.23
N ASN A 103 -12.33 25.14 -4.52
CA ASN A 103 -13.34 24.67 -5.46
C ASN A 103 -14.71 24.62 -4.79
N ASN A 104 -15.63 25.48 -5.22
CA ASN A 104 -17.03 25.54 -4.75
C ASN A 104 -17.21 25.67 -3.22
N ASP A 105 -16.19 26.18 -2.50
CA ASP A 105 -16.15 26.23 -1.03
C ASP A 105 -16.49 24.88 -0.36
N MET A 106 -16.14 23.76 -1.02
CA MET A 106 -16.41 22.41 -0.51
C MET A 106 -15.75 22.22 0.86
N LYS A 107 -16.51 21.70 1.82
CA LYS A 107 -16.01 21.33 3.15
C LYS A 107 -15.90 19.81 3.25
N LEU A 108 -14.69 19.32 3.46
CA LEU A 108 -14.35 17.91 3.46
C LEU A 108 -13.81 17.50 4.83
N GLU A 109 -14.14 16.28 5.26
CA GLU A 109 -13.54 15.64 6.43
C GLU A 109 -12.78 14.41 5.96
N LYS A 110 -11.46 14.44 6.12
CA LYS A 110 -10.55 13.44 5.58
C LYS A 110 -9.79 12.74 6.69
N ALA A 111 -9.69 11.42 6.56
CA ALA A 111 -8.68 10.67 7.29
C ALA A 111 -7.29 11.10 6.80
N ASP A 112 -6.30 10.95 7.66
CA ASP A 112 -4.91 11.25 7.32
C ASP A 112 -4.37 10.21 6.32
N PRO A 113 -3.93 10.62 5.12
CA PRO A 113 -3.32 9.71 4.15
C PRO A 113 -2.11 8.94 4.70
N TYR A 114 -1.41 9.52 5.68
CA TYR A 114 -0.23 8.99 6.34
C TYR A 114 -0.52 8.53 7.79
N ALA A 115 -1.79 8.23 8.11
CA ALA A 115 -2.15 7.67 9.41
C ALA A 115 -1.34 6.40 9.72
N LEU A 116 -0.77 6.33 10.91
CA LEU A 116 -0.07 5.13 11.41
C LEU A 116 -1.01 4.16 12.14
N LYS A 117 -2.22 4.63 12.47
CA LYS A 117 -3.30 3.85 13.06
C LYS A 117 -4.64 4.49 12.71
N CYS A 118 -5.64 3.64 12.48
CA CYS A 118 -7.01 4.05 12.19
C CYS A 118 -7.96 3.50 13.27
N GLU A 119 -9.14 4.12 13.39
CA GLU A 119 -10.24 3.52 14.14
C GLU A 119 -10.74 2.24 13.46
N HIS A 120 -11.31 1.35 14.27
CA HIS A 120 -12.01 0.17 13.76
C HIS A 120 -13.20 0.58 12.88
N PRO A 121 -13.31 0.07 11.64
CA PRO A 121 -14.46 0.34 10.77
C PRO A 121 -15.79 -0.05 11.45
N PRO A 122 -16.88 0.70 11.19
CA PRO A 122 -17.05 1.73 10.17
C PRO A 122 -16.60 3.14 10.59
N ASN A 123 -15.95 3.29 11.76
CA ASN A 123 -15.37 4.57 12.13
C ASN A 123 -14.15 4.89 11.24
N THR A 124 -13.88 6.18 11.05
CA THR A 124 -12.97 6.63 9.98
C THR A 124 -11.95 7.67 10.46
N ALA A 125 -11.82 7.92 11.77
CA ALA A 125 -10.77 8.80 12.24
C ALA A 125 -9.40 8.11 12.19
N SER A 126 -8.39 8.91 11.94
CA SER A 126 -7.01 8.54 12.19
C SER A 126 -6.72 8.66 13.69
N ILE A 127 -5.74 7.91 14.18
CA ILE A 127 -5.34 7.91 15.59
C ILE A 127 -3.86 8.30 15.67
N VAL A 128 -3.55 9.30 16.50
CA VAL A 128 -2.16 9.68 16.80
C VAL A 128 -1.46 8.47 17.39
N TRP A 129 -0.41 8.00 16.73
CA TRP A 129 0.29 6.78 17.12
C TRP A 129 1.79 6.90 16.83
N ASP A 130 2.57 6.01 17.41
CA ASP A 130 3.99 5.83 17.11
C ASP A 130 4.27 4.37 16.78
N LEU A 131 5.44 4.12 16.21
CA LEU A 131 5.90 2.79 15.78
C LEU A 131 7.03 2.27 16.67
N GLU A 132 7.05 2.66 17.96
CA GLU A 132 8.07 2.16 18.87
C GLU A 132 7.86 0.64 19.09
N TYR A 133 8.85 -0.15 18.66
CA TYR A 133 8.89 -1.60 18.83
C TYR A 133 10.34 -2.11 18.87
N LYS A 134 10.61 -3.13 19.68
CA LYS A 134 11.95 -3.73 19.83
C LYS A 134 12.02 -5.06 19.10
N TRP A 135 12.42 -5.00 17.83
CA TRP A 135 12.65 -6.15 16.95
C TRP A 135 13.68 -7.16 17.48
N LYS A 136 13.48 -8.44 17.16
CA LYS A 136 14.37 -9.56 17.54
C LYS A 136 14.78 -10.41 16.33
N ASP A 137 14.57 -9.91 15.13
CA ASP A 137 14.74 -10.58 13.85
C ASP A 137 16.07 -10.25 13.14
N LYS A 138 16.98 -9.53 13.77
CA LYS A 138 18.27 -9.13 13.19
C LYS A 138 19.02 -10.29 12.50
N LYS A 139 18.96 -11.50 13.09
CA LYS A 139 19.55 -12.71 12.50
C LYS A 139 18.86 -13.08 11.19
N PHE A 140 17.52 -13.09 11.16
CA PHE A 140 16.74 -13.39 9.97
C PHE A 140 17.08 -12.40 8.86
N LEU A 141 17.00 -11.09 9.12
CA LEU A 141 17.32 -10.04 8.15
C LEU A 141 18.73 -10.15 7.58
N SER A 142 19.73 -10.50 8.40
CA SER A 142 21.11 -10.71 7.92
C SER A 142 21.28 -11.91 6.96
N THR A 143 20.31 -12.82 6.94
CA THR A 143 20.27 -14.03 6.10
C THR A 143 19.12 -14.02 5.09
N ARG A 144 18.36 -12.91 5.01
CA ARG A 144 17.12 -12.84 4.19
C ARG A 144 17.39 -13.16 2.73
N LYS A 145 18.48 -12.63 2.18
CA LYS A 145 18.93 -12.91 0.81
C LYS A 145 19.12 -14.41 0.54
N ASP A 146 19.62 -15.17 1.51
CA ASP A 146 19.87 -16.60 1.35
C ASP A 146 18.60 -17.44 1.34
N LYS A 147 17.44 -16.83 1.64
CA LYS A 147 16.12 -17.47 1.66
C LYS A 147 15.20 -16.97 0.57
N ASN A 148 15.34 -15.69 0.21
CA ASN A 148 14.40 -14.99 -0.66
C ASN A 148 14.95 -14.79 -2.09
N SER A 149 16.19 -15.22 -2.38
CA SER A 149 16.76 -15.14 -3.75
C SER A 149 16.05 -16.11 -4.71
N LEU A 150 16.08 -15.78 -6.00
CA LEU A 150 15.39 -16.55 -7.06
C LEU A 150 15.90 -17.99 -7.22
N ASP A 151 17.08 -18.31 -6.70
CA ASP A 151 17.69 -19.65 -6.72
C ASP A 151 17.40 -20.46 -5.44
N LYS A 152 16.51 -19.97 -4.57
CA LYS A 152 16.16 -20.60 -3.28
C LYS A 152 14.75 -21.20 -3.31
N PRO A 153 14.43 -22.16 -2.42
CA PRO A 153 13.08 -22.66 -2.28
C PRO A 153 12.10 -21.53 -1.96
N PHE A 154 11.04 -21.41 -2.77
CA PHE A 154 10.03 -20.36 -2.66
C PHE A 154 8.63 -20.98 -2.68
N SER A 155 8.18 -21.43 -1.51
CA SER A 155 6.85 -21.99 -1.27
C SER A 155 6.06 -21.09 -0.34
N ILE A 156 4.91 -20.60 -0.83
CA ILE A 156 4.11 -19.54 -0.22
C ILE A 156 2.78 -20.11 0.26
N TYR A 157 2.40 -19.77 1.50
CA TYR A 157 1.05 -19.97 2.01
C TYR A 157 0.30 -18.64 1.99
N GLU A 158 -0.64 -18.47 1.06
CA GLU A 158 -1.47 -17.25 0.95
C GLU A 158 -2.60 -17.26 1.99
N VAL A 159 -2.82 -16.13 2.68
CA VAL A 159 -3.74 -16.04 3.81
C VAL A 159 -4.52 -14.72 3.82
N HIS A 160 -5.85 -14.84 3.87
CA HIS A 160 -6.73 -13.77 4.35
C HIS A 160 -6.88 -13.84 5.88
N LEU A 161 -6.23 -12.92 6.61
CA LEU A 161 -6.23 -12.95 8.09
C LEU A 161 -7.65 -12.88 8.69
N GLY A 162 -8.57 -12.18 8.00
CA GLY A 162 -9.95 -12.03 8.45
C GLY A 162 -10.79 -13.31 8.39
N SER A 163 -10.35 -14.36 7.70
CA SER A 163 -11.12 -15.60 7.51
C SER A 163 -10.33 -16.88 7.79
N TRP A 164 -9.01 -16.81 7.99
CA TRP A 164 -8.18 -18.00 8.24
C TRP A 164 -8.67 -18.83 9.43
N ARG A 165 -8.89 -18.18 10.58
CA ARG A 165 -9.42 -18.83 11.78
C ARG A 165 -10.23 -17.83 12.62
N LYS A 166 -11.27 -18.34 13.28
CA LYS A 166 -12.11 -17.58 14.21
C LYS A 166 -11.86 -18.07 15.63
N ASN A 167 -11.83 -17.14 16.58
CA ASN A 167 -12.01 -17.47 17.98
C ASN A 167 -13.48 -17.84 18.17
N MET A 168 -13.76 -19.11 18.49
CA MET A 168 -15.13 -19.65 18.54
C MET A 168 -15.92 -19.15 19.75
N ASP A 169 -15.26 -18.77 20.84
CA ASP A 169 -15.93 -18.23 22.02
C ASP A 169 -16.36 -16.79 21.75
N GLU A 170 -15.47 -15.98 21.17
CA GLU A 170 -15.70 -14.55 20.94
C GLU A 170 -16.30 -14.22 19.56
N HIS A 171 -16.47 -15.22 18.69
CA HIS A 171 -17.06 -15.09 17.35
C HIS A 171 -16.38 -14.01 16.47
N ARG A 172 -15.07 -13.82 16.66
CA ARG A 172 -14.25 -12.84 15.93
C ARG A 172 -13.07 -13.52 15.24
N SER A 173 -12.44 -12.81 14.31
CA SER A 173 -11.12 -13.21 13.80
C SER A 173 -10.09 -13.21 14.90
N LEU A 174 -9.03 -13.99 14.72
CA LEU A 174 -7.87 -13.90 15.58
C LEU A 174 -7.24 -12.50 15.50
N THR A 175 -6.68 -12.07 16.62
CA THR A 175 -5.81 -10.90 16.72
C THR A 175 -4.43 -11.22 16.15
N TYR A 176 -3.63 -10.20 15.83
CA TYR A 176 -2.24 -10.39 15.40
C TYR A 176 -1.42 -11.18 16.43
N THR A 177 -1.68 -10.97 17.73
CA THR A 177 -1.02 -11.69 18.83
C THR A 177 -1.36 -13.17 18.85
N GLU A 178 -2.64 -13.53 18.68
CA GLU A 178 -3.07 -14.94 18.59
C GLU A 178 -2.51 -15.59 17.30
N MET A 179 -2.50 -14.86 16.18
CA MET A 179 -1.91 -15.35 14.92
C MET A 179 -0.40 -15.57 15.03
N ALA A 180 0.30 -14.78 15.85
CA ALA A 180 1.74 -14.93 16.07
C ALA A 180 2.10 -16.28 16.72
N GLU A 181 1.13 -16.94 17.36
CA GLU A 181 1.27 -18.28 17.92
C GLU A 181 0.68 -19.32 16.95
N GLU A 182 -0.60 -19.18 16.60
CA GLU A 182 -1.35 -20.23 15.89
C GLU A 182 -0.97 -20.33 14.41
N LEU A 183 -0.97 -19.21 13.69
CA LEU A 183 -0.70 -19.20 12.25
C LEU A 183 0.77 -19.53 11.99
N VAL A 184 1.68 -18.93 12.77
CA VAL A 184 3.13 -19.19 12.64
C VAL A 184 3.45 -20.67 12.86
N SER A 185 2.88 -21.29 13.90
CA SER A 185 3.08 -22.71 14.17
C SER A 185 2.54 -23.58 13.03
N TYR A 186 1.36 -23.25 12.51
CA TYR A 186 0.73 -23.97 11.41
C TYR A 186 1.52 -23.91 10.10
N VAL A 187 1.94 -22.71 9.69
CA VAL A 187 2.74 -22.51 8.46
C VAL A 187 4.09 -23.23 8.58
N LYS A 188 4.69 -23.20 9.76
CA LYS A 188 5.94 -23.92 10.04
C LYS A 188 5.78 -25.44 9.99
N GLU A 189 4.70 -25.98 10.56
CA GLU A 189 4.40 -27.42 10.54
C GLU A 189 4.21 -27.95 9.12
N LEU A 190 3.63 -27.13 8.24
CA LEU A 190 3.46 -27.44 6.82
C LEU A 190 4.70 -27.16 5.95
N GLU A 191 5.81 -26.71 6.55
CA GLU A 191 7.10 -26.47 5.89
C GLU A 191 7.07 -25.44 4.75
N PHE A 192 6.11 -24.51 4.78
CA PHE A 192 6.15 -23.36 3.88
C PHE A 192 7.31 -22.42 4.24
N THR A 193 7.94 -21.85 3.22
CA THR A 193 9.07 -20.92 3.37
C THR A 193 8.62 -19.48 3.60
N HIS A 194 7.44 -19.15 3.09
CA HIS A 194 6.87 -17.80 3.12
C HIS A 194 5.38 -17.88 3.43
N VAL A 195 4.87 -16.81 4.05
CA VAL A 195 3.44 -16.52 4.12
C VAL A 195 3.17 -15.25 3.31
N GLU A 196 2.11 -15.25 2.51
CA GLU A 196 1.64 -14.07 1.78
C GLU A 196 0.31 -13.63 2.39
N PHE A 197 0.24 -12.38 2.83
CA PHE A 197 -1.00 -11.81 3.32
C PHE A 197 -1.69 -11.05 2.21
N MET A 198 -2.97 -11.36 2.01
CA MET A 198 -3.90 -10.43 1.34
C MET A 198 -3.83 -9.05 2.03
N PRO A 199 -4.23 -7.95 1.35
CA PRO A 199 -3.88 -6.60 1.78
C PRO A 199 -4.23 -6.32 3.24
N ILE A 200 -3.21 -5.92 4.01
CA ILE A 200 -3.34 -5.66 5.45
C ILE A 200 -3.44 -4.18 5.79
N MET A 201 -3.26 -3.29 4.81
CA MET A 201 -3.48 -1.85 4.97
C MET A 201 -4.95 -1.57 5.35
N GLU A 202 -5.27 -0.41 5.94
CA GLU A 202 -6.64 -0.16 6.41
C GLU A 202 -7.64 0.01 5.23
N TYR A 203 -8.77 -0.70 5.32
CA TYR A 203 -9.84 -0.73 4.32
C TYR A 203 -11.22 -0.66 5.00
N PRO A 204 -12.23 -0.03 4.38
CA PRO A 204 -13.53 0.19 5.03
C PRO A 204 -14.48 -0.99 4.91
N TYR A 205 -14.28 -1.90 3.94
CA TYR A 205 -15.27 -2.89 3.53
C TYR A 205 -14.71 -4.32 3.46
N ASP A 206 -15.17 -5.21 4.34
CA ASP A 206 -14.63 -6.58 4.46
C ASP A 206 -14.73 -7.43 3.18
N PRO A 207 -15.83 -7.39 2.40
CA PRO A 207 -15.92 -8.14 1.14
C PRO A 207 -15.00 -7.64 0.02
N SER A 208 -14.28 -6.53 0.20
CA SER A 208 -13.19 -6.15 -0.70
C SER A 208 -11.93 -7.01 -0.51
N TRP A 209 -11.88 -7.82 0.55
CA TRP A 209 -10.74 -8.62 0.98
C TRP A 209 -9.45 -7.81 1.21
N GLY A 210 -9.59 -6.48 1.34
CA GLY A 210 -8.49 -5.55 1.50
C GLY A 210 -8.07 -4.82 0.22
N TYR A 211 -8.58 -5.15 -0.96
CA TYR A 211 -8.13 -4.48 -2.20
C TYR A 211 -8.68 -3.06 -2.39
N GLN A 212 -9.59 -2.58 -1.53
CA GLN A 212 -10.11 -1.21 -1.58
C GLN A 212 -9.62 -0.39 -0.38
N LEU A 213 -8.40 0.12 -0.47
CA LEU A 213 -7.68 0.77 0.63
C LEU A 213 -8.12 2.21 0.90
N THR A 214 -8.18 2.59 2.17
CA THR A 214 -8.37 3.99 2.60
C THR A 214 -7.30 4.49 3.57
N GLY A 215 -6.55 3.61 4.24
CA GLY A 215 -5.41 3.97 5.07
C GLY A 215 -4.16 3.18 4.68
N TYR A 216 -3.24 3.83 3.97
CA TYR A 216 -2.11 3.18 3.32
C TYR A 216 -0.96 2.85 4.27
N PHE A 217 -0.77 3.67 5.32
CA PHE A 217 0.37 3.59 6.25
C PHE A 217 0.00 2.97 7.62
N ALA A 218 -1.15 2.32 7.72
CA ALA A 218 -1.61 1.66 8.93
C ALA A 218 -2.03 0.22 8.62
N PRO A 219 -1.58 -0.78 9.40
CA PRO A 219 -2.20 -2.09 9.36
C PRO A 219 -3.63 -1.97 9.88
N THR A 220 -4.53 -2.75 9.31
CA THR A 220 -5.95 -2.75 9.62
C THR A 220 -6.15 -2.96 11.12
N SER A 221 -6.98 -2.10 11.71
CA SER A 221 -7.26 -2.10 13.15
C SER A 221 -8.12 -3.28 13.60
N ARG A 222 -8.65 -4.07 12.66
CA ARG A 222 -9.49 -5.26 12.90
C ARG A 222 -8.82 -6.32 13.77
N PHE A 223 -7.50 -6.46 13.68
CA PHE A 223 -6.77 -7.54 14.35
C PHE A 223 -5.86 -7.04 15.49
N GLY A 224 -5.82 -5.73 15.74
CA GLY A 224 -5.02 -5.13 16.80
C GLY A 224 -4.27 -3.87 16.36
N THR A 225 -3.16 -3.63 17.02
CA THR A 225 -2.30 -2.45 16.85
C THR A 225 -1.13 -2.72 15.91
N ALA A 226 -0.48 -1.64 15.45
CA ALA A 226 0.75 -1.71 14.66
C ALA A 226 1.84 -2.57 15.33
N GLN A 227 2.04 -2.43 16.64
CA GLN A 227 3.02 -3.21 17.40
C GLN A 227 2.68 -4.70 17.46
N GLU A 228 1.40 -5.05 17.53
CA GLU A 228 0.96 -6.45 17.50
C GLU A 228 1.15 -7.05 16.10
N PHE A 229 0.97 -6.26 15.04
CA PHE A 229 1.35 -6.70 13.69
C PHE A 229 2.88 -6.88 13.56
N MET A 230 3.70 -5.97 14.10
CA MET A 230 5.16 -6.17 14.16
C MET A 230 5.54 -7.43 14.94
N GLN A 231 4.82 -7.77 16.01
CA GLN A 231 5.00 -9.02 16.74
C GLN A 231 4.70 -10.25 15.87
N LEU A 232 3.67 -10.21 15.03
CA LEU A 232 3.36 -11.28 14.08
C LEU A 232 4.53 -11.48 13.10
N ILE A 233 5.05 -10.40 12.52
CA ILE A 233 6.21 -10.47 11.60
C ILE A 233 7.46 -11.01 12.32
N ASP A 234 7.78 -10.49 13.51
CA ASP A 234 8.92 -10.94 14.32
C ASP A 234 8.77 -12.43 14.74
N ALA A 235 7.55 -12.94 14.86
CA ALA A 235 7.28 -14.35 15.11
C ALA A 235 7.55 -15.23 13.87
N PHE A 236 7.13 -14.82 12.68
CA PHE A 236 7.49 -15.50 11.42
C PHE A 236 9.01 -15.51 11.19
N HIS A 237 9.69 -14.38 11.39
CA HIS A 237 11.14 -14.30 11.25
C HIS A 237 11.88 -15.22 12.23
N LYS A 238 11.40 -15.36 13.47
CA LYS A 238 11.95 -16.35 14.43
C LYS A 238 11.70 -17.79 14.02
N ALA A 239 10.60 -18.04 13.30
CA ALA A 239 10.28 -19.34 12.72
C ALA A 239 11.01 -19.63 11.40
N ASP A 240 11.84 -18.70 10.93
CA ASP A 240 12.58 -18.76 9.67
C ASP A 240 11.72 -18.65 8.41
N ILE A 241 10.55 -18.02 8.53
CA ILE A 241 9.55 -17.87 7.46
C ILE A 241 9.52 -16.39 7.04
N GLY A 242 9.57 -16.13 5.74
CA GLY A 242 9.44 -14.78 5.20
C GLY A 242 7.98 -14.32 5.08
N VAL A 243 7.75 -13.02 5.13
CA VAL A 243 6.40 -12.44 5.01
C VAL A 243 6.29 -11.56 3.76
N ILE A 244 5.30 -11.85 2.91
CA ILE A 244 4.97 -11.08 1.71
C ILE A 244 3.63 -10.38 1.96
N LEU A 245 3.51 -9.12 1.53
CA LEU A 245 2.22 -8.42 1.54
C LEU A 245 1.71 -8.22 0.12
N ASP A 246 0.43 -8.48 -0.09
CA ASP A 246 -0.30 -7.87 -1.18
C ASP A 246 -0.34 -6.36 -0.96
N TRP A 247 0.18 -5.64 -1.94
CA TRP A 247 0.29 -4.20 -1.96
C TRP A 247 -0.51 -3.66 -3.15
N VAL A 248 -1.37 -2.68 -2.90
CA VAL A 248 -2.40 -2.25 -3.86
C VAL A 248 -2.16 -0.81 -4.32
N PRO A 249 -1.27 -0.59 -5.31
CA PRO A 249 -1.02 0.72 -5.89
C PRO A 249 -1.92 1.02 -7.09
N SER A 250 -2.76 0.09 -7.53
CA SER A 250 -3.48 0.15 -8.81
C SER A 250 -4.67 1.09 -8.78
N HIS A 251 -5.36 1.19 -7.65
CA HIS A 251 -6.62 1.94 -7.50
C HIS A 251 -6.98 2.20 -6.03
N PHE A 252 -8.03 3.00 -5.81
CA PHE A 252 -8.59 3.28 -4.50
C PHE A 252 -10.09 3.64 -4.58
N PRO A 253 -10.90 3.38 -3.53
CA PRO A 253 -12.34 3.62 -3.58
C PRO A 253 -12.70 5.11 -3.40
N GLU A 254 -13.94 5.46 -3.73
CA GLU A 254 -14.49 6.83 -3.64
C GLU A 254 -14.97 7.22 -2.23
N ASP A 255 -14.66 6.42 -1.21
CA ASP A 255 -15.03 6.69 0.18
C ASP A 255 -14.65 8.12 0.60
N LYS A 256 -15.64 8.84 1.14
CA LYS A 256 -15.50 10.29 1.41
C LYS A 256 -14.34 10.63 2.36
N HIS A 257 -14.05 9.77 3.33
CA HIS A 257 -12.92 9.96 4.26
C HIS A 257 -11.56 9.65 3.62
N GLY A 258 -11.53 8.88 2.53
CA GLY A 258 -10.32 8.46 1.81
C GLY A 258 -9.78 9.51 0.83
N LEU A 259 -9.03 9.05 -0.17
CA LEU A 259 -8.22 9.93 -1.03
C LEU A 259 -9.01 10.64 -2.15
N GLY A 260 -10.21 10.18 -2.50
CA GLY A 260 -10.96 10.75 -3.62
C GLY A 260 -11.34 12.21 -3.40
N MET A 261 -11.10 13.07 -4.40
CA MET A 261 -11.34 14.52 -4.32
C MET A 261 -10.75 15.16 -3.05
N PHE A 262 -9.54 14.74 -2.65
CA PHE A 262 -9.00 14.93 -1.29
C PHE A 262 -9.12 16.36 -0.76
N ASP A 263 -8.73 17.34 -1.58
CA ASP A 263 -8.74 18.77 -1.27
C ASP A 263 -9.81 19.55 -2.05
N GLY A 264 -10.80 18.83 -2.61
CA GLY A 264 -11.84 19.36 -3.50
C GLY A 264 -11.40 19.43 -4.97
N SER A 265 -10.22 18.91 -5.31
CA SER A 265 -9.76 18.66 -6.68
C SER A 265 -9.41 17.19 -6.86
N HIS A 266 -9.23 16.76 -8.12
CA HIS A 266 -8.64 15.46 -8.45
C HIS A 266 -7.15 15.45 -8.09
N LEU A 267 -6.87 15.24 -6.80
CA LEU A 267 -5.54 15.40 -6.22
C LEU A 267 -4.69 14.14 -6.43
N TYR A 268 -5.19 13.01 -5.93
CA TYR A 268 -4.53 11.71 -6.02
C TYR A 268 -4.92 10.96 -7.29
N GLU A 269 -6.18 11.06 -7.70
CA GLU A 269 -6.71 10.49 -8.93
C GLU A 269 -6.39 11.35 -10.16
N HIS A 270 -6.37 10.72 -11.33
CA HIS A 270 -6.23 11.47 -12.58
C HIS A 270 -7.54 12.23 -12.90
N PRO A 271 -7.50 13.52 -13.30
CA PRO A 271 -8.71 14.33 -13.54
C PRO A 271 -9.53 13.89 -14.75
N ASP A 272 -8.90 13.30 -15.76
CA ASP A 272 -9.61 12.65 -16.87
C ASP A 272 -10.13 11.28 -16.42
N PRO A 273 -11.46 11.04 -16.36
CA PRO A 273 -12.03 9.77 -15.91
C PRO A 273 -11.66 8.59 -16.80
N ARG A 274 -11.31 8.81 -18.07
CA ARG A 274 -10.85 7.74 -18.98
C ARG A 274 -9.52 7.12 -18.53
N LYS A 275 -8.74 7.87 -17.75
CA LYS A 275 -7.47 7.42 -17.14
C LYS A 275 -7.55 7.29 -15.62
N GLY A 276 -8.50 7.99 -14.99
CA GLY A 276 -8.64 8.14 -13.54
C GLY A 276 -9.70 7.26 -12.89
N TYR A 277 -10.39 6.39 -13.63
CA TYR A 277 -11.48 5.58 -13.10
C TYR A 277 -11.54 4.18 -13.71
N HIS A 278 -11.64 3.14 -12.88
CA HIS A 278 -11.94 1.77 -13.31
C HIS A 278 -13.45 1.55 -13.34
N PRO A 279 -14.07 1.34 -14.53
CA PRO A 279 -15.52 1.23 -14.66
C PRO A 279 -16.09 -0.04 -14.01
N ASP A 280 -15.43 -1.18 -14.16
CA ASP A 280 -15.91 -2.46 -13.60
C ASP A 280 -15.79 -2.50 -12.07
N TRP A 281 -14.74 -1.88 -11.51
CA TRP A 281 -14.45 -1.90 -10.07
C TRP A 281 -15.06 -0.73 -9.31
N LYS A 282 -15.52 0.30 -10.04
CA LYS A 282 -16.08 1.54 -9.50
C LYS A 282 -15.14 2.22 -8.51
N SER A 283 -13.90 2.40 -8.93
CA SER A 283 -12.80 2.92 -8.12
C SER A 283 -11.94 3.89 -8.91
N LEU A 284 -11.26 4.79 -8.21
CA LEU A 284 -10.38 5.80 -8.76
C LEU A 284 -8.98 5.22 -9.02
N ILE A 285 -8.30 5.73 -10.06
CA ILE A 285 -6.94 5.35 -10.44
C ILE A 285 -6.00 6.49 -10.09
N PHE A 286 -4.88 6.16 -9.45
CA PHE A 286 -3.84 7.12 -9.10
C PHE A 286 -3.27 7.84 -10.33
N ASN A 287 -3.01 9.14 -10.20
CA ASN A 287 -2.30 9.92 -11.19
C ASN A 287 -0.78 9.69 -11.07
N TYR A 288 -0.30 8.59 -11.66
CA TYR A 288 1.12 8.20 -11.61
C TYR A 288 2.08 9.26 -12.18
N GLY A 289 1.60 10.10 -13.11
CA GLY A 289 2.37 11.20 -13.69
C GLY A 289 2.58 12.38 -12.74
N ARG A 290 1.83 12.44 -11.62
CA ARG A 290 1.98 13.49 -10.61
C ARG A 290 3.06 13.09 -9.59
N ASN A 291 4.10 13.91 -9.50
CA ASN A 291 5.29 13.65 -8.69
C ASN A 291 4.99 13.34 -7.20
N GLU A 292 4.09 14.11 -6.59
CA GLU A 292 3.71 13.93 -5.19
C GLU A 292 2.95 12.62 -4.96
N VAL A 293 2.10 12.21 -5.91
CA VAL A 293 1.37 10.93 -5.88
C VAL A 293 2.33 9.76 -6.06
N ARG A 294 3.27 9.87 -7.01
CA ARG A 294 4.35 8.90 -7.17
C ARG A 294 5.18 8.75 -5.89
N SER A 295 5.51 9.86 -5.22
CA SER A 295 6.23 9.81 -3.94
C SER A 295 5.43 9.19 -2.82
N PHE A 296 4.12 9.45 -2.76
CA PHE A 296 3.20 8.85 -1.79
C PHE A 296 3.21 7.32 -1.92
N LEU A 297 3.02 6.81 -3.13
CA LEU A 297 2.97 5.36 -3.40
C LEU A 297 4.33 4.70 -3.15
N ILE A 298 5.43 5.25 -3.67
CA ILE A 298 6.75 4.65 -3.42
C ILE A 298 7.09 4.72 -1.93
N SER A 299 6.81 5.85 -1.25
CA SER A 299 6.99 5.93 0.21
C SER A 299 6.16 4.89 0.95
N ASN A 300 4.99 4.52 0.43
CA ASN A 300 4.14 3.50 1.03
C ASN A 300 4.76 2.09 0.92
N ALA A 301 5.25 1.70 -0.25
CA ALA A 301 5.98 0.43 -0.40
C ALA A 301 7.20 0.38 0.53
N ILE A 302 8.01 1.45 0.55
CA ILE A 302 9.20 1.55 1.40
C ILE A 302 8.82 1.51 2.89
N PHE A 303 7.68 2.06 3.28
CA PHE A 303 7.21 2.05 4.66
C PHE A 303 6.99 0.63 5.21
N TRP A 304 6.37 -0.26 4.44
CA TRP A 304 6.15 -1.64 4.85
C TRP A 304 7.46 -2.42 5.01
N LEU A 305 8.41 -2.21 4.09
CA LEU A 305 9.73 -2.81 4.14
C LEU A 305 10.60 -2.23 5.29
N ASP A 306 10.51 -0.93 5.54
CA ASP A 306 11.30 -0.20 6.56
C ASP A 306 10.78 -0.40 7.98
N LYS A 307 9.47 -0.22 8.20
CA LYS A 307 8.87 -0.17 9.54
C LYS A 307 8.32 -1.50 10.01
N TYR A 308 7.89 -2.36 9.09
CA TYR A 308 7.30 -3.66 9.40
C TYR A 308 8.18 -4.84 8.97
N HIS A 309 9.34 -4.57 8.36
CA HIS A 309 10.35 -5.58 7.99
C HIS A 309 9.86 -6.68 7.05
N VAL A 310 8.79 -6.46 6.29
CA VAL A 310 8.29 -7.48 5.35
C VAL A 310 9.34 -7.80 4.27
N ASP A 311 9.29 -9.01 3.75
CA ASP A 311 10.32 -9.58 2.87
C ASP A 311 9.98 -9.50 1.40
N GLY A 312 8.73 -9.20 1.08
CA GLY A 312 8.33 -8.92 -0.29
C GLY A 312 7.00 -8.22 -0.39
N LEU A 313 6.73 -7.72 -1.59
CA LEU A 313 5.46 -7.11 -1.96
C LEU A 313 4.95 -7.77 -3.24
N ARG A 314 3.71 -8.23 -3.22
CA ARG A 314 3.01 -8.69 -4.43
C ARG A 314 2.04 -7.61 -4.89
N VAL A 315 2.07 -7.29 -6.17
CA VAL A 315 1.17 -6.32 -6.80
C VAL A 315 0.14 -7.08 -7.61
N ASP A 316 -1.11 -6.94 -7.21
CA ASP A 316 -2.26 -7.48 -7.94
C ASP A 316 -2.63 -6.60 -9.14
N ALA A 317 -3.15 -7.24 -10.20
CA ALA A 317 -3.71 -6.63 -11.39
C ALA A 317 -2.80 -5.58 -12.04
N VAL A 318 -1.50 -5.87 -12.20
CA VAL A 318 -0.54 -4.94 -12.82
C VAL A 318 -0.99 -4.52 -14.23
N ALA A 319 -1.70 -5.41 -14.95
CA ALA A 319 -2.31 -5.10 -16.23
C ALA A 319 -3.27 -3.89 -16.18
N SER A 320 -3.98 -3.69 -15.07
CA SER A 320 -4.90 -2.56 -14.87
C SER A 320 -4.17 -1.21 -14.83
N MET A 321 -2.89 -1.24 -14.43
CA MET A 321 -2.03 -0.08 -14.38
C MET A 321 -1.35 0.17 -15.72
N LEU A 322 -0.88 -0.91 -16.38
CA LEU A 322 -0.07 -0.85 -17.60
C LEU A 322 -0.84 -0.38 -18.83
N TYR A 323 -2.16 -0.51 -18.84
CA TYR A 323 -2.96 -0.28 -20.05
C TYR A 323 -4.06 0.77 -19.86
N LEU A 324 -4.07 1.76 -20.75
CA LEU A 324 -5.08 2.81 -20.81
C LEU A 324 -6.46 2.28 -21.25
N ASP A 325 -6.48 1.15 -21.96
CA ASP A 325 -7.69 0.49 -22.45
C ASP A 325 -8.18 -0.67 -21.56
N TYR A 326 -7.58 -0.87 -20.38
CA TYR A 326 -7.99 -1.94 -19.48
C TYR A 326 -9.45 -1.80 -19.08
N SER A 327 -10.28 -2.82 -19.35
CA SER A 327 -11.71 -2.84 -19.01
C SER A 327 -12.49 -1.66 -19.66
N ARG A 328 -12.12 -1.28 -20.89
CA ARG A 328 -12.77 -0.18 -21.63
C ARG A 328 -13.05 -0.56 -23.07
N GLU A 329 -14.18 -0.10 -23.60
CA GLU A 329 -14.57 -0.31 -24.99
C GLU A 329 -13.89 0.71 -25.94
N GLU A 330 -13.99 0.47 -27.25
CA GLU A 330 -13.50 1.41 -28.26
C GLU A 330 -14.19 2.78 -28.13
N GLY A 331 -13.39 3.85 -28.05
CA GLY A 331 -13.89 5.22 -27.86
C GLY A 331 -14.01 5.67 -26.39
N GLU A 332 -13.81 4.77 -25.42
CA GLU A 332 -13.84 5.08 -23.99
C GLU A 332 -12.44 5.37 -23.39
N TRP A 333 -11.39 5.27 -24.20
CA TRP A 333 -10.00 5.53 -23.82
C TRP A 333 -9.24 6.32 -24.90
N GLU A 334 -8.08 6.87 -24.56
CA GLU A 334 -7.20 7.57 -25.48
C GLU A 334 -5.78 6.97 -25.46
N PRO A 335 -5.11 6.87 -26.62
CA PRO A 335 -3.74 6.39 -26.67
C PRO A 335 -2.76 7.34 -25.99
N ASN A 336 -1.58 6.80 -25.67
CA ASN A 336 -0.45 7.58 -25.19
C ASN A 336 0.13 8.49 -26.30
N GLU A 337 1.10 9.32 -25.95
CA GLU A 337 1.75 10.27 -26.86
C GLU A 337 2.45 9.62 -28.08
N HIS A 338 2.63 8.29 -28.07
CA HIS A 338 3.20 7.51 -29.16
C HIS A 338 2.14 6.70 -29.94
N GLY A 339 0.86 6.84 -29.62
CA GLY A 339 -0.25 6.13 -30.27
C GLY A 339 -0.53 4.73 -29.73
N GLY A 340 0.16 4.30 -28.66
CA GLY A 340 -0.02 2.99 -28.03
C GLY A 340 -1.04 2.98 -26.88
N ARG A 341 -1.39 1.78 -26.40
CA ARG A 341 -2.30 1.57 -25.24
C ARG A 341 -1.57 1.59 -23.90
N GLU A 342 -0.25 1.62 -23.92
CA GLU A 342 0.59 1.57 -22.72
C GLU A 342 0.48 2.85 -21.90
N ASN A 343 0.25 2.72 -20.61
CA ASN A 343 0.28 3.81 -19.65
C ASN A 343 1.74 4.10 -19.24
N LEU A 344 2.37 5.05 -19.93
CA LEU A 344 3.79 5.37 -19.75
C LEU A 344 4.11 5.87 -18.33
N ASP A 345 3.20 6.60 -17.70
CA ASP A 345 3.37 7.09 -16.34
C ASP A 345 3.38 5.93 -15.33
N ALA A 346 2.47 4.96 -15.49
CA ALA A 346 2.45 3.77 -14.64
C ALA A 346 3.71 2.90 -14.84
N ILE A 347 4.17 2.72 -16.08
CA ILE A 347 5.42 1.99 -16.38
C ILE A 347 6.61 2.69 -15.71
N SER A 348 6.70 4.01 -15.82
CA SER A 348 7.75 4.81 -15.20
C SER A 348 7.72 4.68 -13.67
N PHE A 349 6.53 4.77 -13.07
CA PHE A 349 6.32 4.56 -11.63
C PHE A 349 6.78 3.17 -11.16
N ILE A 350 6.37 2.10 -11.84
CA ILE A 350 6.73 0.72 -11.47
C ILE A 350 8.25 0.52 -11.54
N ARG A 351 8.91 1.08 -12.55
CA ARG A 351 10.37 1.03 -12.69
C ARG A 351 11.08 1.80 -11.56
N ASP A 352 10.60 3.00 -11.24
CA ASP A 352 11.13 3.80 -10.12
C ASP A 352 10.95 3.06 -8.78
N LEU A 353 9.78 2.47 -8.56
CA LEU A 353 9.44 1.67 -7.38
C LEU A 353 10.43 0.51 -7.22
N ASN A 354 10.54 -0.36 -8.21
CA ASN A 354 11.38 -1.54 -8.12
C ASN A 354 12.86 -1.14 -7.98
N THR A 355 13.31 -0.14 -8.72
CA THR A 355 14.69 0.39 -8.59
C THR A 355 14.99 0.82 -7.15
N GLU A 356 14.08 1.56 -6.52
CA GLU A 356 14.29 2.01 -5.15
C GLU A 356 14.18 0.86 -4.13
N VAL A 357 13.21 -0.05 -4.29
CA VAL A 357 13.02 -1.21 -3.40
C VAL A 357 14.29 -2.07 -3.35
N TYR A 358 14.82 -2.49 -4.50
CA TYR A 358 16.02 -3.33 -4.55
C TYR A 358 17.30 -2.59 -4.14
N LYS A 359 17.35 -1.26 -4.32
CA LYS A 359 18.46 -0.42 -3.86
C LYS A 359 18.46 -0.28 -2.34
N SER A 360 17.29 -0.09 -1.73
CA SER A 360 17.15 0.21 -0.30
C SER A 360 17.09 -1.03 0.58
N PHE A 361 16.64 -2.17 0.05
CA PHE A 361 16.45 -3.38 0.83
C PHE A 361 17.05 -4.61 0.14
N GLU A 362 18.22 -5.03 0.60
CA GLU A 362 18.85 -6.23 0.05
C GLU A 362 18.04 -7.49 0.39
N GLY A 363 17.83 -8.36 -0.62
CA GLY A 363 17.20 -9.65 -0.45
C GLY A 363 15.68 -9.60 -0.26
N VAL A 364 15.00 -8.51 -0.60
CA VAL A 364 13.53 -8.51 -0.76
C VAL A 364 13.15 -8.99 -2.15
N GLN A 365 11.87 -9.33 -2.36
CA GLN A 365 11.31 -9.63 -3.66
C GLN A 365 10.06 -8.80 -3.94
N THR A 366 9.90 -8.39 -5.19
CA THR A 366 8.62 -7.86 -5.69
C THR A 366 8.03 -8.83 -6.70
N ILE A 367 6.73 -9.12 -6.54
CA ILE A 367 6.01 -10.13 -7.33
C ILE A 367 4.87 -9.42 -8.07
N ALA A 368 4.71 -9.71 -9.36
CA ALA A 368 3.63 -9.15 -10.17
C ALA A 368 2.61 -10.22 -10.55
N GLU A 369 1.32 -9.95 -10.34
CA GLU A 369 0.25 -10.56 -11.13
C GLU A 369 0.00 -9.68 -12.35
N GLU A 370 0.38 -10.19 -13.51
CA GLU A 370 0.23 -9.50 -14.79
C GLU A 370 -0.35 -10.51 -15.78
N SER A 371 -1.65 -10.41 -16.01
CA SER A 371 -2.46 -11.39 -16.74
C SER A 371 -2.46 -11.20 -18.26
N THR A 372 -1.68 -10.25 -18.79
CA THR A 372 -1.42 -10.15 -20.22
C THR A 372 -0.03 -10.69 -20.58
N SER A 373 0.34 -10.55 -21.84
CA SER A 373 1.65 -10.93 -22.36
C SER A 373 2.64 -9.77 -22.33
N PHE A 374 2.56 -8.86 -21.34
CA PHE A 374 3.53 -7.77 -21.24
C PHE A 374 4.94 -8.37 -21.09
N PRO A 375 5.93 -7.97 -21.91
CA PRO A 375 7.24 -8.58 -21.90
C PRO A 375 8.12 -8.03 -20.77
N MET A 376 9.05 -8.84 -20.29
CA MET A 376 10.11 -8.44 -19.37
C MET A 376 9.59 -7.88 -18.04
N VAL A 377 8.49 -8.44 -17.53
CA VAL A 377 7.88 -8.02 -16.26
C VAL A 377 8.86 -8.26 -15.11
N SER A 378 9.48 -9.45 -15.07
CA SER A 378 10.42 -9.88 -14.02
C SER A 378 11.88 -9.75 -14.44
N ARG A 379 12.18 -8.76 -15.30
CA ARG A 379 13.56 -8.46 -15.76
C ARG A 379 14.03 -7.10 -15.23
N PRO A 380 15.36 -6.93 -15.06
CA PRO A 380 15.94 -5.66 -14.61
C PRO A 380 15.51 -4.44 -15.43
N VAL A 381 15.36 -3.31 -14.75
CA VAL A 381 14.93 -2.03 -15.37
C VAL A 381 15.94 -1.52 -16.39
N ASP A 382 17.25 -1.69 -16.14
CA ASP A 382 18.34 -1.29 -17.04
C ASP A 382 18.39 -2.11 -18.35
N LEU A 383 17.75 -3.28 -18.37
CA LEU A 383 17.50 -4.09 -19.57
C LEU A 383 16.15 -3.78 -20.25
N GLY A 384 15.40 -2.81 -19.75
CA GLY A 384 14.09 -2.42 -20.27
C GLY A 384 12.90 -3.12 -19.62
N GLY A 385 13.11 -3.94 -18.59
CA GLY A 385 12.02 -4.59 -17.85
C GLY A 385 11.24 -3.65 -16.92
N LEU A 386 10.24 -4.21 -16.22
CA LEU A 386 9.52 -3.52 -15.16
C LEU A 386 10.24 -3.59 -13.80
N GLY A 387 11.21 -4.50 -13.67
CA GLY A 387 12.03 -4.64 -12.47
C GLY A 387 11.46 -5.55 -11.40
N PHE A 388 10.35 -6.26 -11.63
CA PHE A 388 9.88 -7.25 -10.65
C PHE A 388 10.87 -8.39 -10.51
N GLY A 389 10.88 -9.03 -9.34
CA GLY A 389 11.67 -10.23 -9.10
C GLY A 389 11.02 -11.47 -9.69
N MET A 390 9.70 -11.57 -9.55
CA MET A 390 8.88 -12.69 -10.03
C MET A 390 7.60 -12.22 -10.70
N LYS A 391 7.03 -13.08 -11.57
CA LYS A 391 5.70 -12.91 -12.19
C LYS A 391 4.84 -14.14 -11.90
N TRP A 392 3.58 -13.98 -11.53
CA TRP A 392 2.62 -15.08 -11.47
C TRP A 392 2.36 -15.66 -12.85
N MET A 393 2.43 -16.99 -12.97
CA MET A 393 2.23 -17.70 -14.24
C MET A 393 0.74 -18.01 -14.48
N MET A 394 -0.06 -16.98 -14.74
CA MET A 394 -1.51 -17.11 -14.87
C MET A 394 -1.95 -18.11 -15.94
N GLY A 395 -1.23 -18.18 -17.08
CA GLY A 395 -1.47 -19.18 -18.12
C GLY A 395 -1.30 -20.62 -17.62
N TRP A 396 -0.23 -20.91 -16.86
CA TRP A 396 -0.03 -22.22 -16.25
C TRP A 396 -1.15 -22.57 -15.27
N MET A 397 -1.58 -21.61 -14.44
CA MET A 397 -2.66 -21.83 -13.48
C MET A 397 -3.96 -22.20 -14.19
N HIS A 398 -4.35 -21.41 -15.20
CA HIS A 398 -5.57 -21.65 -15.99
C HIS A 398 -5.51 -23.01 -16.68
N ASP A 399 -4.45 -23.28 -17.45
CA ASP A 399 -4.30 -24.53 -18.19
C ASP A 399 -4.30 -25.76 -17.26
N THR A 400 -3.63 -25.65 -16.10
CA THR A 400 -3.57 -26.74 -15.10
C THR A 400 -4.94 -27.01 -14.50
N LEU A 401 -5.65 -25.98 -14.03
CA LEU A 401 -6.98 -26.16 -13.45
C LEU A 401 -7.97 -26.72 -14.48
N GLU A 402 -7.98 -26.17 -15.70
CA GLU A 402 -8.83 -26.67 -16.77
C GLU A 402 -8.51 -28.13 -17.14
N TYR A 403 -7.24 -28.54 -17.14
CA TYR A 403 -6.84 -29.92 -17.40
C TYR A 403 -7.39 -30.89 -16.35
N PHE A 404 -7.27 -30.53 -15.07
CA PHE A 404 -7.71 -31.40 -13.97
C PHE A 404 -9.24 -31.42 -13.77
N GLN A 405 -9.96 -30.37 -14.20
CA GLN A 405 -11.43 -30.34 -14.23
C GLN A 405 -12.02 -31.36 -15.23
N LYS A 406 -11.27 -31.73 -16.27
CA LYS A 406 -11.72 -32.70 -17.28
C LYS A 406 -11.70 -34.12 -16.72
N ASP A 407 -12.69 -34.93 -17.11
CA ASP A 407 -12.71 -36.37 -16.80
C ASP A 407 -11.41 -37.03 -17.29
N PRO A 408 -10.78 -37.92 -16.50
CA PRO A 408 -9.56 -38.62 -16.90
C PRO A 408 -9.57 -39.21 -18.33
N ILE A 409 -10.71 -39.71 -18.83
CA ILE A 409 -10.78 -40.27 -20.18
C ILE A 409 -10.62 -39.21 -21.29
N TYR A 410 -11.02 -37.96 -21.03
CA TYR A 410 -10.92 -36.87 -22.01
C TYR A 410 -9.58 -36.15 -21.98
N ARG A 411 -8.80 -36.28 -20.90
CA ARG A 411 -7.48 -35.62 -20.75
C ARG A 411 -6.48 -35.96 -21.86
N GLN A 412 -6.63 -37.11 -22.52
CA GLN A 412 -5.81 -37.50 -23.68
C GLN A 412 -5.92 -36.51 -24.86
N TYR A 413 -7.05 -35.81 -25.00
CA TYR A 413 -7.27 -34.81 -26.05
C TYR A 413 -6.74 -33.42 -25.67
N HIS A 414 -6.30 -33.24 -24.42
CA HIS A 414 -5.93 -31.97 -23.81
C HIS A 414 -4.53 -32.01 -23.19
N HIS A 415 -3.65 -32.90 -23.66
CA HIS A 415 -2.31 -33.01 -23.11
C HIS A 415 -1.44 -31.77 -23.35
N ASN A 416 -1.86 -30.89 -24.28
CA ASN A 416 -1.24 -29.59 -24.47
C ASN A 416 -1.42 -28.69 -23.24
N ASP A 417 -2.57 -28.71 -22.57
CA ASP A 417 -2.87 -27.84 -21.42
C ASP A 417 -1.77 -27.99 -20.33
N ILE A 418 -1.32 -29.21 -20.02
CA ILE A 418 -0.28 -29.43 -19.00
C ILE A 418 1.17 -29.22 -19.50
N SER A 419 1.39 -29.10 -20.81
CA SER A 419 2.75 -29.03 -21.41
C SER A 419 3.07 -27.70 -22.09
N PHE A 420 2.05 -26.90 -22.45
CA PHE A 420 2.21 -25.66 -23.21
C PHE A 420 3.03 -24.60 -22.47
N SER A 421 2.84 -24.49 -21.14
CA SER A 421 3.58 -23.58 -20.26
C SER A 421 5.10 -23.68 -20.39
N MET A 422 5.63 -24.88 -20.69
CA MET A 422 7.07 -25.11 -20.88
C MET A 422 7.66 -24.34 -22.07
N THR A 423 6.84 -23.92 -23.03
CA THR A 423 7.30 -23.15 -24.20
C THR A 423 7.75 -21.74 -23.84
N TYR A 424 7.23 -21.17 -22.76
CA TYR A 424 7.54 -19.81 -22.31
C TYR A 424 8.04 -19.73 -20.86
N THR A 425 8.13 -20.84 -20.12
CA THR A 425 8.57 -20.86 -18.69
C THR A 425 9.89 -20.12 -18.43
N PHE A 426 10.79 -20.04 -19.41
CA PHE A 426 12.10 -19.39 -19.23
C PHE A 426 12.13 -17.90 -19.63
N THR A 427 11.01 -17.32 -20.07
CA THR A 427 10.95 -15.91 -20.49
C THR A 427 10.91 -14.95 -19.29
N GLU A 428 10.41 -15.42 -18.15
CA GLU A 428 10.27 -14.69 -16.88
C GLU A 428 10.72 -15.58 -15.70
N ASN A 429 10.85 -15.00 -14.51
CA ASN A 429 11.00 -15.74 -13.27
C ASN A 429 9.59 -16.01 -12.72
N PHE A 430 9.02 -17.17 -13.07
CA PHE A 430 7.64 -17.48 -12.73
C PHE A 430 7.47 -17.99 -11.30
N ALA A 431 6.45 -17.48 -10.61
CA ALA A 431 5.79 -18.14 -9.48
C ALA A 431 4.55 -18.88 -10.01
N LEU A 432 4.23 -20.06 -9.45
CA LEU A 432 3.12 -20.91 -9.89
C LEU A 432 1.95 -20.82 -8.88
N PRO A 433 1.03 -19.86 -9.03
CA PRO A 433 -0.01 -19.61 -8.04
C PRO A 433 -1.22 -20.56 -8.20
N LEU A 434 -1.84 -20.88 -7.06
CA LEU A 434 -3.19 -21.42 -6.97
C LEU A 434 -3.92 -20.62 -5.88
N SER A 435 -4.19 -19.34 -6.19
CA SER A 435 -4.78 -18.33 -5.29
C SER A 435 -6.30 -18.38 -5.23
#